data_AF-A0A9P5SEK6-F1
#
_entry.id   AF-A0A9P5SEK6-F1
#
_cell.length_a   1.000
_cell.length_b   1.000
_cell.length_c   1.000
_cell.angle_alpha   90.00
_cell.angle_beta   90.00
_cell.angle_gamma   90.00
#
_symmetry.space_group_name_H-M   'P 1'
#
loop_
_entity.id
_entity.type
_entity.pdbx_description
1 polymer ?
#
loop_
_entity_poly.entity_id
_entity_poly.type
_entity_poly.pdbx_seq_one_letter_code
_entity_poly.pdbx_strand_id
1 'polypeptide(L)'
;MRGIGITMEGINNNDYLYQLILDIPWYPVEPPTVSGAPAMLDGSVHLEDFLKRRYGPNQTLPAVLGAWKTLSQTVWDCKTGQMSQSKSFIDITPSMDMVHEGFMGNVFWYDQGLVTDAWGQLVESTQTETSKKRRGHGVIQNMFNQVLKAAQGKTSTNDLPTSRFAGNSGLEQDMEHKGSLATSLSNVIRLTFLEVIGQNKPINRTAAAPPSASVAMVSTLPEASALPLNVSSFRYDLVDVTREVLVAIVLPGLHKEFVQAYKSKNLDQAREVGSLLLEVVADTDLILSTHSHFMVGPWIRDSRLSAKIAAASASAANVTTDIGAYSDYMEFNARNQITWWGPQGQRGLADYASKHWGGVVKEFYYPRWQIFVDRVVSVVQAGKPLDYEAYLADSLKVETQWQKESTCLGQGCVLELEGDNPLKVDKFAVEAVGDTIEVAQDLWDKWGRIAHRLASKP
;
A
#
# COMPACT_ATOMS: atom_id res chain seq x y z
N MET A 1 -37.16 17.59 8.19
CA MET A 1 -35.97 17.49 7.33
C MET A 1 -36.35 17.97 5.92
N ARG A 2 -35.58 18.85 5.26
CA ARG A 2 -35.90 19.41 3.92
C ARG A 2 -35.00 18.89 2.79
N GLY A 3 -34.02 18.06 3.12
CA GLY A 3 -33.06 17.48 2.21
C GLY A 3 -31.99 16.73 2.99
N ILE A 4 -31.18 15.98 2.25
CA ILE A 4 -29.96 15.34 2.74
C ILE A 4 -28.81 15.74 1.81
N GLY A 5 -27.58 15.58 2.27
CA GLY A 5 -26.40 15.87 1.46
C GLY A 5 -25.13 15.27 2.07
N ILE A 6 -24.06 15.32 1.29
CA ILE A 6 -22.72 14.87 1.67
C ILE A 6 -21.82 16.10 1.88
N THR A 7 -21.03 16.11 2.96
CA THR A 7 -20.13 17.21 3.33
C THR A 7 -18.73 16.69 3.63
N MET A 8 -18.22 15.86 2.72
CA MET A 8 -16.92 15.21 2.86
C MET A 8 -15.78 16.20 2.53
N GLU A 9 -14.73 16.22 3.35
CA GLU A 9 -13.55 17.07 3.09
C GLU A 9 -12.76 16.61 1.85
N GLY A 10 -12.75 15.30 1.59
CA GLY A 10 -12.11 14.69 0.42
C GLY A 10 -12.97 13.57 -0.15
N ILE A 11 -13.06 13.53 -1.49
CA ILE A 11 -13.79 12.51 -2.27
C ILE A 11 -12.84 11.44 -2.82
N ASN A 12 -13.34 10.52 -3.65
CA ASN A 12 -12.60 9.40 -4.26
C ASN A 12 -12.15 8.32 -3.26
N ASN A 13 -12.99 8.04 -2.26
CA ASN A 13 -12.87 6.94 -1.32
C ASN A 13 -14.28 6.35 -1.10
N ASN A 14 -14.37 5.07 -0.71
CA ASN A 14 -15.61 4.44 -0.22
C ASN A 14 -16.87 4.67 -1.09
N ASP A 15 -16.77 4.56 -2.42
CA ASP A 15 -17.83 4.87 -3.40
C ASP A 15 -19.23 4.35 -3.02
N TYR A 16 -19.31 3.14 -2.45
CA TYR A 16 -20.57 2.54 -2.03
C TYR A 16 -21.33 3.41 -1.01
N LEU A 17 -20.63 4.03 -0.05
CA LEU A 17 -21.26 4.87 0.97
C LEU A 17 -21.86 6.14 0.36
N TYR A 18 -21.18 6.75 -0.61
CA TYR A 18 -21.69 7.90 -1.35
C TYR A 18 -22.94 7.51 -2.14
N GLN A 19 -22.87 6.40 -2.88
CA GLN A 19 -24.00 5.91 -3.66
C GLN A 19 -25.21 5.60 -2.77
N LEU A 20 -25.00 4.89 -1.66
CA LEU A 20 -26.04 4.57 -0.70
C LEU A 20 -26.73 5.84 -0.17
N ILE A 21 -25.95 6.83 0.29
CA ILE A 21 -26.52 8.09 0.80
C ILE A 21 -27.30 8.83 -0.28
N LEU A 22 -26.80 8.88 -1.51
CA LEU A 22 -27.43 9.59 -2.62
C LEU A 22 -28.68 8.86 -3.15
N ASP A 23 -28.80 7.54 -2.94
CA ASP A 23 -29.97 6.77 -3.36
C ASP A 23 -31.11 6.81 -2.32
N ILE A 24 -30.82 6.98 -1.02
CA ILE A 24 -31.82 7.04 0.06
C ILE A 24 -33.04 7.92 -0.23
N PRO A 25 -32.91 9.17 -0.75
CA PRO A 25 -34.05 10.07 -0.97
C PRO A 25 -35.05 9.59 -2.02
N TRP A 26 -34.62 8.68 -2.89
CA TRP A 26 -35.40 8.20 -4.02
C TRP A 26 -36.18 6.94 -3.69
N TYR A 27 -35.95 6.32 -2.53
CA TYR A 27 -36.71 5.18 -2.08
C TYR A 27 -38.01 5.61 -1.38
N PRO A 28 -39.16 4.99 -1.72
CA PRO A 28 -40.42 5.30 -1.06
C PRO A 28 -40.35 4.87 0.41
N VAL A 29 -40.66 5.80 1.30
CA VAL A 29 -40.87 5.52 2.72
C VAL A 29 -42.29 4.95 2.87
N GLU A 30 -42.50 3.67 2.61
CA GLU A 30 -43.80 3.06 2.90
C GLU A 30 -43.99 2.88 4.41
N PRO A 31 -45.20 3.15 4.97
CA PRO A 31 -45.50 2.81 6.34
C PRO A 31 -45.38 1.29 6.57
N PRO A 32 -45.06 0.84 7.80
CA PRO A 32 -44.89 -0.58 8.12
C PRO A 32 -46.24 -1.30 8.22
N THR A 33 -47.03 -1.28 7.16
CA THR A 33 -48.34 -1.94 7.09
C THR A 33 -48.60 -2.36 5.65
N VAL A 34 -47.99 -3.46 5.23
CA VAL A 34 -48.52 -4.47 4.30
C VAL A 34 -47.36 -5.41 3.98
N SER A 35 -47.57 -6.70 4.21
CA SER A 35 -46.67 -7.78 3.78
C SER A 35 -46.48 -7.72 2.27
N GLY A 36 -45.42 -7.04 1.81
CA GLY A 36 -45.18 -6.79 0.39
C GLY A 36 -44.49 -5.46 0.05
N ALA A 37 -44.27 -4.55 1.03
CA ALA A 37 -43.47 -3.34 0.81
C ALA A 37 -42.07 -3.71 0.26
N PRO A 38 -41.51 -2.96 -0.71
CA PRO A 38 -40.22 -3.32 -1.31
C PRO A 38 -39.14 -3.35 -0.22
N ALA A 39 -38.54 -4.52 -0.01
CA ALA A 39 -37.37 -4.71 0.83
C ALA A 39 -36.15 -4.04 0.17
N MET A 40 -36.06 -2.71 0.21
CA MET A 40 -35.01 -1.98 -0.52
C MET A 40 -34.25 -0.95 0.32
N LEU A 41 -34.27 -1.14 1.63
CA LEU A 41 -33.14 -0.79 2.51
C LEU A 41 -32.64 -2.03 3.26
N ASP A 42 -32.85 -3.23 2.70
CA ASP A 42 -31.98 -4.34 3.05
C ASP A 42 -30.62 -4.03 2.44
N GLY A 43 -29.69 -3.57 3.28
CA GLY A 43 -28.34 -3.19 2.88
C GLY A 43 -27.62 -4.29 2.10
N SER A 44 -28.01 -5.55 2.27
CA SER A 44 -27.44 -6.68 1.53
C SER A 44 -27.93 -6.76 0.08
N VAL A 45 -29.21 -6.46 -0.18
CA VAL A 45 -29.79 -6.42 -1.54
C VAL A 45 -29.25 -5.22 -2.29
N HIS A 46 -29.21 -4.05 -1.64
CA HIS A 46 -28.66 -2.83 -2.24
C HIS A 46 -27.17 -2.98 -2.60
N LEU A 47 -26.38 -3.60 -1.72
CA LEU A 47 -24.97 -3.88 -1.98
C LEU A 47 -24.79 -4.83 -3.16
N GLU A 48 -25.58 -5.91 -3.23
CA GLU A 48 -25.53 -6.85 -4.35
C GLU A 48 -25.83 -6.16 -5.69
N ASP A 49 -26.87 -5.35 -5.73
CA ASP A 49 -27.28 -4.58 -6.90
C ASP A 49 -26.21 -3.55 -7.31
N PHE A 50 -25.61 -2.87 -6.33
CA PHE A 50 -24.48 -1.98 -6.57
C PHE A 50 -23.30 -2.71 -7.21
N LEU A 51 -22.89 -3.86 -6.67
CA LEU A 51 -21.75 -4.63 -7.17
C LEU A 51 -21.99 -5.19 -8.57
N LYS A 52 -23.22 -5.64 -8.89
CA LYS A 52 -23.58 -6.10 -10.24
C LYS A 52 -23.52 -4.98 -11.26
N ARG A 53 -23.89 -3.75 -10.90
CA ARG A 53 -23.72 -2.56 -11.76
C ARG A 53 -22.25 -2.16 -11.88
N ARG A 54 -21.50 -2.24 -10.78
CA ARG A 54 -20.10 -1.81 -10.70
C ARG A 54 -19.17 -2.75 -11.47
N TYR A 55 -19.37 -4.07 -11.39
CA TYR A 55 -18.48 -5.07 -12.00
C TYR A 55 -19.05 -5.75 -13.25
N GLY A 56 -20.37 -5.75 -13.40
CA GLY A 56 -21.07 -6.55 -14.38
C GLY A 56 -21.68 -7.81 -13.74
N PRO A 57 -22.94 -8.17 -14.08
CA PRO A 57 -23.68 -9.22 -13.39
C PRO A 57 -23.05 -10.61 -13.50
N ASN A 58 -22.30 -10.86 -14.58
CA ASN A 58 -21.60 -12.15 -14.78
C ASN A 58 -20.25 -12.20 -14.06
N GLN A 59 -19.67 -11.05 -13.74
CA GLN A 59 -18.36 -10.91 -13.09
C GLN A 59 -18.49 -10.73 -11.56
N THR A 60 -19.67 -10.39 -11.05
CA THR A 60 -19.97 -10.41 -9.61
C THR A 60 -20.19 -11.85 -9.13
N LEU A 61 -19.09 -12.60 -9.02
CA LEU A 61 -19.11 -13.99 -8.57
C LEU A 61 -19.63 -14.11 -7.13
N PRO A 62 -20.21 -15.27 -6.73
CA PRO A 62 -20.67 -15.49 -5.36
C PRO A 62 -19.60 -15.22 -4.28
N ALA A 63 -18.33 -15.54 -4.57
CA ALA A 63 -17.20 -15.26 -3.68
C ALA A 63 -16.94 -13.75 -3.52
N VAL A 64 -17.03 -12.98 -4.62
CA VAL A 64 -16.88 -11.52 -4.59
C VAL A 64 -18.01 -10.89 -3.77
N LEU A 65 -19.25 -11.35 -3.99
CA LEU A 65 -20.40 -10.89 -3.22
C LEU A 65 -20.28 -11.27 -1.73
N GLY A 66 -19.81 -12.48 -1.43
CA GLY A 66 -19.54 -12.94 -0.06
C GLY A 66 -18.53 -12.06 0.65
N ALA A 67 -17.40 -11.78 0.01
CA ALA A 67 -16.36 -10.90 0.54
C ALA A 67 -16.90 -9.50 0.87
N TRP A 68 -17.67 -8.90 -0.03
CA TRP A 68 -18.26 -7.58 0.21
C TRP A 68 -19.33 -7.57 1.29
N LYS A 69 -20.13 -8.65 1.41
CA LYS A 69 -21.05 -8.79 2.56
C LYS A 69 -20.28 -8.81 3.87
N THR A 70 -19.17 -9.53 3.95
CA THR A 70 -18.27 -9.52 5.12
C THR A 70 -17.67 -8.15 5.40
N LEU A 71 -17.18 -7.45 4.37
CA LEU A 71 -16.64 -6.09 4.50
C LEU A 71 -17.72 -5.11 5.00
N SER A 72 -18.96 -5.23 4.51
CA SER A 72 -20.06 -4.37 4.92
C SER A 72 -20.45 -4.53 6.40
N GLN A 73 -20.19 -5.71 6.96
CA GLN A 73 -20.44 -6.05 8.37
C GLN A 73 -19.22 -5.79 9.26
N THR A 74 -18.13 -5.25 8.71
CA THR A 74 -16.87 -4.98 9.42
C THR A 74 -16.46 -3.51 9.22
N VAL A 75 -15.70 -3.22 8.17
CA VAL A 75 -15.14 -1.89 7.90
C VAL A 75 -16.20 -0.81 7.66
N TRP A 76 -17.45 -1.17 7.37
CA TRP A 76 -18.56 -0.21 7.25
C TRP A 76 -19.57 -0.25 8.40
N ASP A 77 -19.48 -1.24 9.30
CA ASP A 77 -20.37 -1.38 10.46
C ASP A 77 -19.74 -0.78 11.73
N CYS A 78 -19.36 0.50 11.66
CA CYS A 78 -18.80 1.21 12.79
C CYS A 78 -19.86 1.50 13.85
N LYS A 79 -19.80 0.76 14.96
CA LYS A 79 -20.67 0.95 16.13
C LYS A 79 -20.02 1.75 17.25
N THR A 80 -18.76 2.12 17.06
CA THR A 80 -17.99 2.92 18.02
C THR A 80 -18.08 4.39 17.62
N GLY A 81 -17.84 5.30 18.58
CA GLY A 81 -17.91 6.74 18.35
C GLY A 81 -16.68 7.31 17.63
N GLN A 82 -16.19 6.64 16.57
CA GLN A 82 -15.02 7.10 15.82
C GLN A 82 -15.22 8.52 15.29
N MET A 83 -14.24 9.37 15.55
CA MET A 83 -14.28 10.78 15.15
C MET A 83 -13.32 10.98 13.98
N SER A 84 -13.88 11.16 12.77
CA SER A 84 -13.16 11.29 11.49
C SER A 84 -12.63 9.97 10.92
N GLN A 85 -11.90 10.04 9.79
CA GLN A 85 -11.24 8.89 9.18
C GLN A 85 -10.17 8.33 10.12
N SER A 86 -10.11 7.01 10.26
CA SER A 86 -9.04 6.35 11.01
C SER A 86 -7.70 6.50 10.29
N LYS A 87 -6.64 6.76 11.05
CA LYS A 87 -5.28 6.78 10.52
C LYS A 87 -4.67 5.39 10.50
N SER A 88 -3.86 5.11 9.50
CA SER A 88 -2.93 3.98 9.55
C SER A 88 -1.60 4.42 10.18
N PHE A 89 -0.86 3.46 10.73
CA PHE A 89 0.51 3.68 11.18
C PHE A 89 1.41 4.19 10.05
N ILE A 90 1.16 3.82 8.78
CA ILE A 90 2.00 4.22 7.65
C ILE A 90 2.03 5.75 7.45
N ASP A 91 0.94 6.43 7.82
CA ASP A 91 0.71 7.85 7.56
C ASP A 91 1.32 8.77 8.61
N ILE A 92 1.54 8.25 9.82
CA ILE A 92 1.98 9.02 10.98
C ILE A 92 3.45 8.78 11.25
N THR A 93 4.12 9.75 11.85
CA THR A 93 5.54 9.63 12.22
C THR A 93 5.78 8.40 13.11
N PRO A 94 6.63 7.44 12.68
CA PRO A 94 6.94 6.25 13.47
C PRO A 94 7.46 6.55 14.88
N SER A 95 7.02 5.76 15.85
CA SER A 95 7.45 5.88 17.25
C SER A 95 7.32 4.52 17.95
N MET A 96 7.78 4.37 19.20
CA MET A 96 7.52 3.13 19.97
C MET A 96 6.08 3.00 20.46
N ASP A 97 5.33 4.10 20.47
CA ASP A 97 3.93 4.15 20.90
C ASP A 97 3.11 4.92 19.86
N MET A 98 2.47 4.16 18.98
CA MET A 98 1.74 4.69 17.84
C MET A 98 0.23 4.59 18.03
N VAL A 99 -0.26 3.97 19.12
CA VAL A 99 -1.70 3.81 19.33
C VAL A 99 -2.30 5.15 19.73
N HIS A 100 -3.32 5.56 18.99
CA HIS A 100 -3.99 6.85 19.16
C HIS A 100 -5.50 6.66 19.14
N GLU A 101 -6.17 7.20 20.16
CA GLU A 101 -7.63 7.20 20.30
C GLU A 101 -8.22 8.59 20.07
N GLY A 102 -9.50 8.65 19.73
CA GLY A 102 -10.23 9.91 19.55
C GLY A 102 -10.19 10.43 18.11
N PHE A 103 -9.91 11.73 17.93
CA PHE A 103 -9.93 12.36 16.60
C PHE A 103 -8.83 11.75 15.72
N MET A 104 -9.24 11.19 14.58
CA MET A 104 -8.36 10.48 13.65
C MET A 104 -7.58 9.33 14.30
N GLY A 105 -8.22 8.59 15.21
CA GLY A 105 -7.65 7.44 15.89
C GLY A 105 -7.25 6.29 14.95
N ASN A 106 -6.47 5.34 15.46
CA ASN A 106 -5.99 4.18 14.71
C ASN A 106 -6.28 2.84 15.40
N VAL A 107 -7.28 2.84 16.28
CA VAL A 107 -7.87 1.63 16.88
C VAL A 107 -9.10 1.26 16.06
N PHE A 108 -9.02 0.12 15.35
CA PHE A 108 -10.08 -0.36 14.47
C PHE A 108 -11.18 -1.11 15.24
N TRP A 109 -12.44 -0.96 14.82
CA TRP A 109 -13.64 -1.47 15.52
C TRP A 109 -14.14 -2.82 15.02
N TYR A 110 -13.40 -3.46 14.12
CA TYR A 110 -13.82 -4.63 13.38
C TYR A 110 -12.88 -5.81 13.60
N ASP A 111 -13.38 -7.03 13.42
CA ASP A 111 -12.54 -8.24 13.43
C ASP A 111 -11.66 -8.28 12.19
N GLN A 112 -10.36 -8.11 12.38
CA GLN A 112 -9.37 -8.04 11.31
C GLN A 112 -9.21 -9.39 10.59
N GLY A 113 -9.54 -10.49 11.25
CA GLY A 113 -9.53 -11.83 10.65
C GLY A 113 -10.56 -11.93 9.52
N LEU A 114 -11.77 -11.41 9.75
CA LEU A 114 -12.84 -11.38 8.75
C LEU A 114 -12.49 -10.52 7.52
N VAL A 115 -11.81 -9.40 7.73
CA VAL A 115 -11.31 -8.54 6.64
C VAL A 115 -10.22 -9.27 5.84
N THR A 116 -9.34 -10.00 6.52
CA THR A 116 -8.31 -10.82 5.87
C THR A 116 -8.93 -11.97 5.05
N ASP A 117 -9.97 -12.63 5.58
CA ASP A 117 -10.72 -13.67 4.86
C ASP A 117 -11.41 -13.09 3.60
N ALA A 118 -12.02 -11.90 3.72
CA ALA A 118 -12.64 -11.22 2.58
C ALA A 118 -11.61 -10.84 1.50
N TRP A 119 -10.43 -10.37 1.91
CA TRP A 119 -9.32 -10.11 0.98
C TRP A 119 -8.90 -11.40 0.25
N GLY A 120 -8.74 -12.51 0.97
CA GLY A 120 -8.44 -13.81 0.39
C GLY A 120 -9.47 -14.23 -0.66
N GLN A 121 -10.78 -14.11 -0.35
CA GLN A 121 -11.86 -14.42 -1.30
C GLN A 121 -11.80 -13.54 -2.57
N LEU A 122 -11.52 -12.25 -2.43
CA LEU A 122 -11.38 -11.35 -3.59
C LEU A 122 -10.19 -11.77 -4.45
N VAL A 123 -9.02 -12.05 -3.86
CA VAL A 123 -7.84 -12.51 -4.60
C VAL A 123 -8.08 -13.87 -5.25
N GLU A 124 -8.69 -14.82 -4.54
CA GLU A 124 -9.01 -16.15 -5.07
C GLU A 124 -9.99 -16.09 -6.25
N SER A 125 -10.92 -15.13 -6.25
CA SER A 125 -11.84 -14.88 -7.36
C SER A 125 -11.15 -14.41 -8.66
N THR A 126 -9.84 -14.21 -8.64
CA THR A 126 -9.02 -13.83 -9.80
C THR A 126 -8.13 -14.96 -10.30
N GLN A 127 -8.11 -16.11 -9.61
CA GLN A 127 -7.21 -17.20 -9.94
C GLN A 127 -7.60 -17.88 -11.26
N THR A 128 -6.62 -17.97 -12.15
CA THR A 128 -6.64 -18.78 -13.37
C THR A 128 -5.64 -19.93 -13.28
N GLU A 129 -5.79 -20.95 -14.12
CA GLU A 129 -4.80 -22.05 -14.23
C GLU A 129 -3.38 -21.53 -14.50
N THR A 130 -3.24 -20.46 -15.28
CA THR A 130 -1.94 -19.83 -15.57
C THR A 130 -1.35 -19.17 -14.32
N SER A 131 -2.15 -18.44 -13.55
CA SER A 131 -1.69 -17.80 -12.31
C SER A 131 -1.26 -18.83 -11.25
N LYS A 132 -1.98 -19.95 -11.11
CA LYS A 132 -1.59 -21.03 -10.19
C LYS A 132 -0.23 -21.64 -10.53
N LYS A 133 0.08 -21.79 -11.82
CA LYS A 133 1.40 -22.27 -12.29
C LYS A 133 2.51 -21.26 -12.04
N ARG A 134 2.20 -19.96 -12.05
CA ARG A 134 3.17 -18.88 -11.82
C ARG A 134 3.61 -18.76 -10.37
N ARG A 135 2.72 -19.04 -9.40
CA ARG A 135 3.01 -18.98 -7.94
C ARG A 135 4.21 -19.80 -7.45
N GLY A 136 4.78 -20.66 -8.29
CA GLY A 136 6.05 -21.37 -8.01
C GLY A 136 7.34 -20.57 -8.26
N HIS A 137 7.28 -19.39 -8.89
CA HIS A 137 8.45 -18.57 -9.24
C HIS A 137 8.24 -17.13 -8.77
N GLY A 138 8.99 -16.69 -7.75
CA GLY A 138 8.82 -15.39 -7.09
C GLY A 138 8.88 -14.18 -8.02
N VAL A 139 7.73 -13.53 -8.23
CA VAL A 139 7.56 -12.33 -9.08
C VAL A 139 7.83 -11.04 -8.29
N ILE A 140 7.56 -11.01 -6.99
CA ILE A 140 7.70 -9.83 -6.10
C ILE A 140 9.09 -9.17 -6.19
N GLN A 141 10.16 -9.98 -6.24
CA GLN A 141 11.53 -9.45 -6.34
C GLN A 141 11.84 -8.82 -7.70
N ASN A 142 11.19 -9.24 -8.78
CA ASN A 142 11.43 -8.68 -10.11
C ASN A 142 10.66 -7.37 -10.33
N MET A 143 9.44 -7.23 -9.80
CA MET A 143 8.63 -6.01 -9.95
C MET A 143 9.14 -4.84 -9.11
N PHE A 144 9.56 -5.08 -7.86
CA PHE A 144 10.20 -4.04 -7.06
C PHE A 144 11.49 -3.53 -7.74
N ASN A 145 12.29 -4.43 -8.32
CA ASN A 145 13.46 -4.06 -9.12
C ASN A 145 13.10 -3.33 -10.43
N GLN A 146 11.91 -3.54 -11.01
CA GLN A 146 11.45 -2.80 -12.19
C GLN A 146 10.90 -1.41 -11.84
N VAL A 147 10.16 -1.26 -10.73
CA VAL A 147 9.73 0.05 -10.20
C VAL A 147 10.94 0.87 -9.74
N LEU A 148 11.93 0.21 -9.14
CA LEU A 148 13.22 0.81 -8.87
C LEU A 148 13.98 1.14 -10.15
N LYS A 149 14.07 0.27 -11.16
CA LYS A 149 14.71 0.60 -12.46
C LYS A 149 13.99 1.67 -13.27
N ALA A 150 12.67 1.79 -13.15
CA ALA A 150 11.88 2.87 -13.74
C ALA A 150 12.20 4.20 -13.05
N ALA A 151 12.40 4.18 -11.73
CA ALA A 151 12.86 5.33 -10.95
C ALA A 151 14.39 5.58 -11.03
N GLN A 152 15.18 4.55 -11.34
CA GLN A 152 16.66 4.52 -11.36
C GLN A 152 17.21 4.41 -12.79
N GLY A 153 16.38 4.66 -13.80
CA GLY A 153 16.75 4.73 -15.21
C GLY A 153 17.60 5.96 -15.53
N LYS A 154 18.60 6.25 -14.69
CA LYS A 154 19.95 6.81 -14.97
C LYS A 154 20.65 7.17 -13.65
N THR A 155 21.13 6.17 -12.92
CA THR A 155 22.35 6.35 -12.13
C THR A 155 23.40 5.36 -12.64
N SER A 156 24.31 5.91 -13.43
CA SER A 156 25.58 5.26 -13.77
C SER A 156 26.28 4.89 -12.46
N THR A 157 26.70 3.65 -12.38
CA THR A 157 27.55 3.11 -11.32
C THR A 157 28.85 3.93 -11.22
N ASN A 158 29.00 4.62 -10.09
CA ASN A 158 30.22 5.06 -9.40
C ASN A 158 29.93 6.43 -8.79
N ASP A 159 29.54 6.44 -7.51
CA ASP A 159 29.91 7.46 -6.50
C ASP A 159 29.02 7.28 -5.26
N LEU A 160 29.44 6.39 -4.36
CA LEU A 160 29.11 6.52 -2.95
C LEU A 160 30.10 7.52 -2.35
N PRO A 161 29.66 8.63 -1.71
CA PRO A 161 30.59 9.52 -1.04
C PRO A 161 31.14 8.81 0.20
N THR A 162 32.38 8.33 0.09
CA THR A 162 33.20 7.94 1.24
C THR A 162 33.43 9.17 2.11
N SER A 163 32.94 9.14 3.35
CA SER A 163 33.24 10.13 4.38
C SER A 163 34.76 10.19 4.60
N ARG A 164 35.40 11.30 4.22
CA ARG A 164 36.76 11.63 4.65
C ARG A 164 36.71 12.02 6.13
N PHE A 165 37.07 11.09 7.01
CA PHE A 165 37.69 11.45 8.28
C PHE A 165 39.19 11.22 8.13
N ALA A 166 39.93 12.32 8.07
CA ALA A 166 41.38 12.32 8.18
C ALA A 166 41.76 12.23 9.66
N GLY A 167 42.60 11.25 10.01
CA GLY A 167 43.15 11.07 11.35
C GLY A 167 44.02 9.82 11.41
N ASN A 168 45.33 10.00 11.22
CA ASN A 168 46.41 9.01 11.22
C ASN A 168 46.33 7.96 12.34
N SER A 169 46.55 6.67 12.04
CA SER A 169 47.85 5.98 12.21
C SER A 169 47.70 4.44 12.14
N GLY A 170 48.53 3.84 11.27
CA GLY A 170 49.15 2.50 11.36
C GLY A 170 48.32 1.28 11.77
N LEU A 171 48.03 0.40 10.80
CA LEU A 171 48.72 -0.89 10.60
C LEU A 171 47.95 -1.74 9.59
N GLU A 172 48.65 -2.15 8.53
CA GLU A 172 48.25 -3.23 7.63
C GLU A 172 48.17 -4.54 8.41
N GLN A 173 47.08 -5.31 8.24
CA GLN A 173 47.12 -6.69 7.74
C GLN A 173 45.73 -7.36 7.75
N ASP A 174 45.56 -8.22 6.75
CA ASP A 174 44.64 -9.35 6.62
C ASP A 174 43.21 -9.13 6.10
N MET A 175 43.15 -9.30 4.77
CA MET A 175 42.05 -9.93 4.05
C MET A 175 41.72 -11.31 4.62
N GLU A 176 40.43 -11.56 4.92
CA GLU A 176 39.64 -12.74 4.51
C GLU A 176 38.44 -12.91 5.44
N HIS A 177 37.22 -12.57 4.97
CA HIS A 177 35.99 -13.32 5.25
C HIS A 177 34.82 -12.73 4.45
N LYS A 178 34.69 -13.18 3.20
CA LYS A 178 33.44 -13.08 2.44
C LYS A 178 32.58 -14.29 2.82
N GLY A 179 31.50 -14.04 3.55
CA GLY A 179 30.48 -15.07 3.77
C GLY A 179 29.56 -14.78 4.93
N SER A 180 28.52 -13.95 4.72
CA SER A 180 27.21 -14.07 5.39
C SER A 180 26.32 -12.88 5.02
N LEU A 181 25.74 -12.90 3.82
CA LEU A 181 24.54 -12.11 3.50
C LEU A 181 23.48 -12.92 2.73
N ALA A 182 23.78 -14.16 2.33
CA ALA A 182 22.85 -15.05 1.65
C ALA A 182 22.08 -15.99 2.59
N THR A 183 22.39 -16.00 3.89
CA THR A 183 21.84 -16.98 4.84
C THR A 183 20.58 -16.49 5.57
N SER A 184 20.28 -15.19 5.52
CA SER A 184 19.10 -14.63 6.23
C SER A 184 17.77 -14.80 5.49
N LEU A 185 17.81 -15.07 4.17
CA LEU A 185 16.60 -15.31 3.37
C LEU A 185 16.14 -16.78 3.36
N SER A 186 17.01 -17.72 3.75
CA SER A 186 16.65 -19.16 3.81
C SER A 186 15.92 -19.58 5.09
N ASN A 187 15.94 -18.76 6.15
CA ASN A 187 15.38 -19.15 7.45
C ASN A 187 13.86 -18.91 7.56
N VAL A 188 13.27 -18.11 6.67
CA VAL A 188 11.81 -17.85 6.64
C VAL A 188 11.02 -19.06 6.08
N ILE A 189 11.67 -20.00 5.38
CA ILE A 189 11.00 -21.14 4.71
C ILE A 189 11.05 -22.44 5.54
N ARG A 190 11.72 -22.48 6.71
CA ARG A 190 12.06 -23.75 7.39
C ARG A 190 11.47 -23.98 8.79
N LEU A 191 10.27 -23.47 9.08
CA LEU A 191 9.59 -23.69 10.38
C LEU A 191 8.17 -24.30 10.33
N THR A 192 7.84 -25.06 9.30
CA THR A 192 6.70 -26.00 9.36
C THR A 192 7.01 -27.27 8.59
N PHE A 193 7.73 -28.22 9.21
CA PHE A 193 7.55 -29.66 8.98
C PHE A 193 8.44 -30.45 9.95
N LEU A 194 7.83 -31.42 10.66
CA LEU A 194 8.32 -32.38 11.67
C LEU A 194 7.49 -32.18 12.96
N GLU A 195 6.71 -33.12 13.50
CA GLU A 195 6.69 -34.59 13.41
C GLU A 195 5.25 -35.13 13.63
N VAL A 196 4.84 -36.18 12.90
CA VAL A 196 4.12 -37.32 13.49
C VAL A 196 4.68 -38.62 12.87
N ILE A 197 5.02 -39.51 13.79
CA ILE A 197 5.73 -40.80 13.73
C ILE A 197 5.00 -41.88 12.89
N GLY A 198 5.76 -42.83 12.29
CA GLY A 198 5.22 -44.21 12.16
C GLY A 198 5.69 -45.18 11.06
N GLN A 199 6.93 -45.67 11.13
CA GLN A 199 7.40 -47.05 10.82
C GLN A 199 7.25 -47.72 9.42
N ASN A 200 8.40 -47.85 8.74
CA ASN A 200 9.05 -49.03 8.11
C ASN A 200 8.24 -50.19 7.45
N LYS A 201 8.45 -50.40 6.13
CA LYS A 201 9.29 -51.47 5.54
C LYS A 201 9.33 -51.43 3.98
N PRO A 202 10.41 -51.93 3.32
CA PRO A 202 10.59 -51.84 1.87
C PRO A 202 10.09 -53.10 1.14
N ILE A 203 9.49 -52.97 -0.05
CA ILE A 203 9.25 -54.09 -0.96
C ILE A 203 9.67 -53.71 -2.39
N ASN A 204 10.40 -54.65 -3.01
CA ASN A 204 11.07 -54.60 -4.30
C ASN A 204 10.19 -54.29 -5.51
N ARG A 205 10.81 -53.65 -6.50
CA ARG A 205 10.36 -53.53 -7.89
C ARG A 205 10.15 -54.91 -8.52
N THR A 206 9.04 -55.08 -9.25
CA THR A 206 8.99 -55.51 -10.67
C THR A 206 7.53 -55.63 -11.11
N ALA A 207 7.18 -55.01 -12.24
CA ALA A 207 6.32 -55.54 -13.31
C ALA A 207 5.57 -54.42 -14.06
N ALA A 208 5.89 -54.35 -15.36
CA ALA A 208 5.16 -53.86 -16.52
C ALA A 208 3.86 -53.03 -16.35
N ALA A 209 3.90 -51.84 -16.96
CA ALA A 209 2.75 -50.96 -17.19
C ALA A 209 1.78 -51.50 -18.26
N PRO A 210 0.46 -51.28 -18.10
CA PRO A 210 -0.48 -51.14 -19.20
C PRO A 210 -0.75 -49.65 -19.51
N PRO A 211 -1.29 -49.32 -20.70
CA PRO A 211 -1.19 -47.99 -21.28
C PRO A 211 -2.04 -46.96 -20.53
N SER A 212 -1.45 -45.77 -20.40
CA SER A 212 -2.02 -44.56 -19.85
C SER A 212 -3.27 -44.14 -20.62
N ALA A 213 -4.44 -44.30 -20.00
CA ALA A 213 -5.56 -43.43 -20.29
C ALA A 213 -5.23 -42.07 -19.66
N SER A 214 -4.91 -41.09 -20.50
CA SER A 214 -4.82 -39.69 -20.08
C SER A 214 -6.21 -39.25 -19.62
N VAL A 215 -6.47 -39.35 -18.32
CA VAL A 215 -7.54 -38.59 -17.69
C VAL A 215 -7.11 -37.13 -17.81
N ALA A 216 -7.68 -36.41 -18.77
CA ALA A 216 -7.59 -34.97 -18.79
C ALA A 216 -8.16 -34.48 -17.45
N MET A 217 -7.31 -33.91 -16.59
CA MET A 217 -7.78 -33.12 -15.47
C MET A 217 -8.61 -31.98 -16.06
N VAL A 218 -9.93 -32.08 -15.91
CA VAL A 218 -10.83 -30.97 -16.19
C VAL A 218 -10.45 -29.86 -15.21
N SER A 219 -9.95 -28.75 -15.74
CA SER A 219 -9.72 -27.51 -14.97
C SER A 219 -10.98 -27.21 -14.17
N THR A 220 -10.89 -27.23 -12.83
CA THR A 220 -12.01 -26.88 -11.95
C THR A 220 -12.19 -25.37 -11.80
N LEU A 221 -11.33 -24.57 -12.44
CA LEU A 221 -11.41 -23.12 -12.42
C LEU A 221 -12.31 -22.59 -13.55
N PRO A 222 -13.07 -21.50 -13.29
CA PRO A 222 -13.89 -20.84 -14.30
C PRO A 222 -13.03 -20.28 -15.43
N GLU A 223 -13.64 -20.09 -16.60
CA GLU A 223 -12.99 -19.42 -17.74
C GLU A 223 -12.64 -17.97 -17.38
N ALA A 224 -11.51 -17.47 -17.88
CA ALA A 224 -11.02 -16.11 -17.60
C ALA A 224 -12.02 -15.00 -17.98
N SER A 225 -12.91 -15.26 -18.94
CA SER A 225 -14.00 -14.37 -19.38
C SER A 225 -15.08 -14.15 -18.30
N ALA A 226 -15.26 -15.11 -17.40
CA ALA A 226 -16.21 -15.05 -16.30
C ALA A 226 -15.63 -14.36 -15.05
N LEU A 227 -14.32 -14.13 -15.02
CA LEU A 227 -13.62 -13.50 -13.91
C LEU A 227 -13.56 -11.97 -14.10
N PRO A 228 -13.54 -11.18 -13.01
CA PRO A 228 -13.49 -9.71 -13.07
C PRO A 228 -12.10 -9.16 -13.44
N LEU A 229 -11.29 -9.89 -14.22
CA LEU A 229 -9.87 -9.59 -14.44
C LEU A 229 -9.61 -8.25 -15.14
N ASN A 230 -10.50 -7.83 -16.02
CA ASN A 230 -10.37 -6.60 -16.81
C ASN A 230 -11.35 -5.50 -16.36
N VAL A 231 -12.04 -5.70 -15.25
CA VAL A 231 -13.01 -4.75 -14.70
C VAL A 231 -12.24 -3.71 -13.86
N SER A 232 -12.09 -2.49 -14.38
CA SER A 232 -11.29 -1.44 -13.71
C SER A 232 -11.78 -1.13 -12.29
N SER A 233 -13.09 -1.10 -12.06
CA SER A 233 -13.68 -0.88 -10.74
C SER A 233 -13.38 -2.01 -9.76
N PHE A 234 -13.33 -3.27 -10.23
CA PHE A 234 -12.91 -4.40 -9.41
C PHE A 234 -11.41 -4.30 -9.08
N ARG A 235 -10.57 -3.91 -10.04
CA ARG A 235 -9.13 -3.68 -9.79
C ARG A 235 -8.92 -2.57 -8.76
N TYR A 236 -9.66 -1.47 -8.86
CA TYR A 236 -9.65 -0.41 -7.83
C TYR A 236 -9.95 -0.98 -6.45
N ASP A 237 -11.04 -1.74 -6.32
CA ASP A 237 -11.46 -2.28 -5.04
C ASP A 237 -10.48 -3.34 -4.50
N LEU A 238 -9.85 -4.12 -5.38
CA LEU A 238 -8.81 -5.06 -5.02
C LEU A 238 -7.56 -4.35 -4.48
N VAL A 239 -7.15 -3.21 -5.06
CA VAL A 239 -6.09 -2.36 -4.49
C VAL A 239 -6.49 -1.85 -3.12
N ASP A 240 -7.72 -1.33 -2.98
CA ASP A 240 -8.21 -0.71 -1.75
C ASP A 240 -8.23 -1.71 -0.58
N VAL A 241 -8.79 -2.91 -0.80
CA VAL A 241 -8.85 -3.97 0.21
C VAL A 241 -7.48 -4.57 0.50
N THR A 242 -6.65 -4.80 -0.51
CA THR A 242 -5.27 -5.29 -0.30
C THR A 242 -4.49 -4.32 0.56
N ARG A 243 -4.52 -3.03 0.21
CA ARG A 243 -3.87 -1.98 0.98
C ARG A 243 -4.38 -1.93 2.41
N GLU A 244 -5.71 -1.96 2.63
CA GLU A 244 -6.30 -1.96 3.97
C GLU A 244 -5.70 -3.06 4.85
N VAL A 245 -5.60 -4.30 4.34
CA VAL A 245 -4.99 -5.39 5.11
C VAL A 245 -3.52 -5.12 5.42
N LEU A 246 -2.73 -4.65 4.46
CA LEU A 246 -1.31 -4.37 4.70
C LEU A 246 -1.10 -3.26 5.74
N VAL A 247 -1.87 -2.18 5.66
CA VAL A 247 -1.64 -0.97 6.48
C VAL A 247 -2.42 -0.94 7.80
N ALA A 248 -3.54 -1.65 7.90
CA ALA A 248 -4.37 -1.71 9.11
C ALA A 248 -4.14 -2.97 9.96
N ILE A 249 -3.60 -4.05 9.36
CA ILE A 249 -3.43 -5.34 10.05
C ILE A 249 -1.95 -5.73 10.13
N VAL A 250 -1.29 -5.87 8.98
CA VAL A 250 0.09 -6.38 8.93
C VAL A 250 1.07 -5.40 9.55
N LEU A 251 1.06 -4.13 9.12
CA LEU A 251 1.99 -3.11 9.60
C LEU A 251 1.88 -2.87 11.12
N PRO A 252 0.70 -2.66 11.73
CA PRO A 252 0.58 -2.50 13.18
C PRO A 252 0.97 -3.76 13.97
N GLY A 253 0.66 -4.96 13.45
CA GLY A 253 1.05 -6.22 14.07
C GLY A 253 2.57 -6.41 14.11
N LEU A 254 3.26 -6.14 12.99
CA LEU A 254 4.72 -6.17 12.93
C LEU A 254 5.35 -5.07 13.81
N HIS A 255 4.74 -3.89 13.86
CA HIS A 255 5.22 -2.80 14.72
C HIS A 255 5.21 -3.21 16.20
N LYS A 256 4.12 -3.85 16.65
CA LYS A 256 4.03 -4.40 18.01
C LYS A 256 5.15 -5.41 18.30
N GLU A 257 5.45 -6.32 17.38
CA GLU A 257 6.54 -7.29 17.52
C GLU A 257 7.92 -6.59 17.54
N PHE A 258 8.10 -5.54 16.74
CA PHE A 258 9.34 -4.76 16.69
C PHE A 258 9.58 -3.99 18.00
N VAL A 259 8.53 -3.37 18.56
CA VAL A 259 8.59 -2.70 19.87
C VAL A 259 8.91 -3.71 20.98
N GLN A 260 8.37 -4.94 20.91
CA GLN A 260 8.72 -6.00 21.85
C GLN A 260 10.20 -6.38 21.75
N ALA A 261 10.73 -6.54 20.53
CA ALA A 261 12.14 -6.84 20.31
C ALA A 261 13.06 -5.74 20.87
N TYR A 262 12.68 -4.47 20.70
CA TYR A 262 13.37 -3.33 21.33
C TYR A 262 13.37 -3.45 22.86
N LYS A 263 12.19 -3.64 23.46
CA LYS A 263 12.02 -3.74 24.92
C LYS A 263 12.80 -4.91 25.53
N SER A 264 12.85 -6.05 24.84
CA SER A 264 13.61 -7.22 25.28
C SER A 264 15.09 -7.18 24.90
N LYS A 265 15.56 -6.11 24.24
CA LYS A 265 16.93 -5.98 23.72
C LYS A 265 17.33 -7.14 22.80
N ASN A 266 16.37 -7.70 22.07
CA ASN A 266 16.59 -8.81 21.15
C ASN A 266 17.00 -8.28 19.77
N LEU A 267 18.31 -8.26 19.50
CA LEU A 267 18.85 -7.70 18.27
C LEU A 267 18.44 -8.48 17.01
N ASP A 268 18.41 -9.81 17.07
CA ASP A 268 18.08 -10.64 15.91
C ASP A 268 16.60 -10.45 15.53
N GLN A 269 15.71 -10.47 16.53
CA GLN A 269 14.29 -10.19 16.30
C GLN A 269 14.05 -8.75 15.84
N ALA A 270 14.80 -7.77 16.36
CA ALA A 270 14.69 -6.39 15.90
C ALA A 270 15.08 -6.26 14.42
N ARG A 271 16.17 -6.92 13.98
CA ARG A 271 16.57 -6.93 12.57
C ARG A 271 15.55 -7.61 11.67
N GLU A 272 15.06 -8.78 12.07
CA GLU A 272 14.10 -9.56 11.28
C GLU A 272 12.77 -8.83 11.13
N VAL A 273 12.15 -8.41 12.23
CA VAL A 273 10.86 -7.71 12.19
C VAL A 273 11.00 -6.31 11.60
N GLY A 274 12.13 -5.64 11.82
CA GLY A 274 12.45 -4.37 11.17
C GLY A 274 12.50 -4.47 9.65
N SER A 275 13.10 -5.54 9.12
CA SER A 275 13.07 -5.83 7.67
C SER A 275 11.64 -6.04 7.17
N LEU A 276 10.84 -6.85 7.87
CA LEU A 276 9.45 -7.11 7.49
C LEU A 276 8.58 -5.84 7.51
N LEU A 277 8.81 -4.92 8.45
CA LEU A 277 8.15 -3.61 8.49
C LEU A 277 8.43 -2.81 7.22
N LEU A 278 9.68 -2.74 6.80
CA LEU A 278 10.06 -2.01 5.59
C LEU A 278 9.52 -2.69 4.33
N GLU A 279 9.53 -4.03 4.30
CA GLU A 279 8.96 -4.79 3.21
C GLU A 279 7.46 -4.56 3.05
N VAL A 280 6.66 -4.56 4.12
CA VAL A 280 5.21 -4.32 4.00
C VAL A 280 4.91 -2.88 3.53
N VAL A 281 5.72 -1.89 3.94
CA VAL A 281 5.60 -0.51 3.45
C VAL A 281 5.93 -0.43 1.95
N ALA A 282 7.00 -1.09 1.52
CA ALA A 282 7.37 -1.15 0.10
C ALA A 282 6.32 -1.89 -0.75
N ASP A 283 5.78 -3.00 -0.25
CA ASP A 283 4.73 -3.78 -0.92
C ASP A 283 3.40 -3.02 -0.97
N THR A 284 3.15 -2.15 0.01
CA THR A 284 2.01 -1.21 -0.02
C THR A 284 2.17 -0.22 -1.17
N ASP A 285 3.35 0.37 -1.37
CA ASP A 285 3.61 1.25 -2.53
C ASP A 285 3.42 0.51 -3.86
N LEU A 286 3.85 -0.76 -3.92
CA LEU A 286 3.72 -1.60 -5.11
C LEU A 286 2.26 -1.77 -5.54
N ILE A 287 1.36 -2.19 -4.63
CA ILE A 287 -0.05 -2.39 -4.99
C ILE A 287 -0.74 -1.08 -5.35
N LEU A 288 -0.44 0.00 -4.63
CA LEU A 288 -0.99 1.34 -4.90
C LEU A 288 -0.58 1.86 -6.28
N SER A 289 0.62 1.52 -6.74
CA SER A 289 1.12 1.93 -8.05
C SER A 289 0.42 1.23 -9.23
N THR A 290 -0.37 0.18 -8.99
CA THR A 290 -1.05 -0.58 -10.06
C THR A 290 -2.36 0.04 -10.54
N HIS A 291 -2.81 1.16 -9.95
CA HIS A 291 -4.04 1.82 -10.35
C HIS A 291 -3.95 3.33 -10.17
N SER A 292 -4.24 4.11 -11.22
CA SER A 292 -3.99 5.56 -11.29
C SER A 292 -4.66 6.39 -10.18
N HIS A 293 -5.80 5.94 -9.66
CA HIS A 293 -6.48 6.59 -8.54
C HIS A 293 -5.74 6.52 -7.19
N PHE A 294 -4.71 5.67 -7.11
CA PHE A 294 -3.91 5.45 -5.91
C PHE A 294 -2.46 5.93 -6.10
N MET A 295 -2.22 6.87 -7.02
CA MET A 295 -0.87 7.35 -7.37
C MET A 295 -0.71 8.85 -7.16
N VAL A 296 0.48 9.29 -6.75
CA VAL A 296 0.79 10.72 -6.59
C VAL A 296 1.06 11.43 -7.92
N GLY A 297 1.47 10.69 -8.95
CA GLY A 297 1.80 11.26 -10.26
C GLY A 297 0.65 12.05 -10.89
N PRO A 298 -0.57 11.49 -10.99
CA PRO A 298 -1.75 12.23 -11.46
C PRO A 298 -2.02 13.51 -10.66
N TRP A 299 -1.90 13.46 -9.33
CA TRP A 299 -2.10 14.63 -8.46
C TRP A 299 -1.10 15.75 -8.74
N ILE A 300 0.19 15.43 -8.85
CA ILE A 300 1.24 16.41 -9.17
C ILE A 300 1.09 16.91 -10.62
N ARG A 301 0.76 16.03 -11.57
CA ARG A 301 0.49 16.42 -12.95
C ARG A 301 -0.63 17.46 -13.02
N ASP A 302 -1.75 17.19 -12.36
CA ASP A 302 -2.92 18.05 -12.42
C ASP A 302 -2.66 19.40 -11.73
N SER A 303 -1.85 19.43 -10.65
CA SER A 303 -1.44 20.68 -10.01
C SER A 303 -0.57 21.54 -10.93
N ARG A 304 0.40 20.93 -11.63
CA ARG A 304 1.25 21.63 -12.60
C ARG A 304 0.46 22.09 -13.83
N LEU A 305 -0.50 21.29 -14.32
CA LEU A 305 -1.39 21.68 -15.42
C LEU A 305 -2.31 22.85 -15.04
N SER A 306 -2.76 22.91 -13.79
CA SER A 306 -3.58 24.03 -13.29
C SER A 306 -2.85 25.38 -13.42
N ALA A 307 -1.53 25.41 -13.20
CA ALA A 307 -0.72 26.62 -13.41
C ALA A 307 -0.77 27.11 -14.87
N LYS A 308 -0.74 26.18 -15.84
CA LYS A 308 -0.84 26.50 -17.27
C LYS A 308 -2.21 27.07 -17.64
N ILE A 309 -3.30 26.47 -17.12
CA ILE A 309 -4.68 26.92 -17.37
C ILE A 309 -4.89 28.33 -16.82
N ALA A 310 -4.41 28.58 -15.60
CA ALA A 310 -4.49 29.90 -14.98
C ALA A 310 -3.67 30.95 -15.76
N ALA A 311 -2.46 30.61 -16.19
CA ALA A 311 -1.63 31.52 -16.99
C ALA A 311 -2.22 31.82 -18.38
N ALA A 312 -2.82 30.82 -19.05
CA ALA A 312 -3.52 31.01 -20.32
C ALA A 312 -4.75 31.95 -20.18
N SER A 313 -5.37 31.97 -18.99
CA SER A 313 -6.47 32.88 -18.67
C SER A 313 -5.96 34.29 -18.31
N ALA A 314 -4.75 34.40 -17.73
CA ALA A 314 -4.14 35.66 -17.32
C ALA A 314 -3.43 36.41 -18.48
N SER A 315 -3.03 35.72 -19.55
CA SER A 315 -2.48 36.34 -20.76
C SER A 315 -3.50 37.26 -21.46
N ALA A 316 -4.80 37.03 -21.26
CA ALA A 316 -5.87 37.95 -21.65
C ALA A 316 -5.87 39.27 -20.85
N ALA A 317 -5.12 39.35 -19.74
CA ALA A 317 -5.07 40.49 -18.82
C ALA A 317 -3.70 41.23 -18.80
N ASN A 318 -2.82 40.99 -19.79
CA ASN A 318 -1.47 41.60 -19.88
C ASN A 318 -0.54 41.35 -18.68
N VAL A 319 -0.70 40.22 -17.97
CA VAL A 319 0.21 39.81 -16.89
C VAL A 319 1.23 38.80 -17.43
N THR A 320 2.52 39.15 -17.45
CA THR A 320 3.62 38.21 -17.70
C THR A 320 3.81 37.30 -16.49
N THR A 321 3.51 36.00 -16.64
CA THR A 321 3.69 34.99 -15.58
C THR A 321 4.74 33.97 -16.02
N ASP A 322 5.76 33.73 -15.19
CA ASP A 322 6.65 32.58 -15.38
C ASP A 322 5.88 31.30 -15.05
N ILE A 323 5.43 30.61 -16.11
CA ILE A 323 4.65 29.38 -16.03
C ILE A 323 5.46 28.27 -15.34
N GLY A 324 6.78 28.25 -15.51
CA GLY A 324 7.66 27.27 -14.87
C GLY A 324 7.67 27.44 -13.36
N ALA A 325 7.95 28.66 -12.89
CA ALA A 325 7.94 29.01 -11.47
C ALA A 325 6.56 28.80 -10.84
N TYR A 326 5.47 29.14 -11.55
CA TYR A 326 4.13 28.93 -11.03
C TYR A 326 3.74 27.44 -10.97
N SER A 327 4.17 26.63 -11.95
CA SER A 327 3.98 25.17 -11.91
C SER A 327 4.71 24.54 -10.73
N ASP A 328 5.94 24.99 -10.45
CA ASP A 328 6.72 24.53 -9.31
C ASP A 328 6.08 24.92 -7.97
N TYR A 329 5.53 26.13 -7.88
CA TYR A 329 4.76 26.55 -6.72
C TYR A 329 3.49 25.71 -6.52
N MET A 330 2.75 25.40 -7.59
CA MET A 330 1.56 24.55 -7.50
C MET A 330 1.89 23.10 -7.11
N GLU A 331 3.03 22.57 -7.57
CA GLU A 331 3.54 21.28 -7.09
C GLU A 331 3.93 21.33 -5.60
N PHE A 332 4.63 22.37 -5.16
CA PHE A 332 4.92 22.56 -3.74
C PHE A 332 3.64 22.54 -2.89
N ASN A 333 2.58 23.25 -3.31
CA ASN A 333 1.29 23.23 -2.61
C ASN A 333 0.65 21.84 -2.61
N ALA A 334 0.67 21.15 -3.76
CA ALA A 334 0.10 19.81 -3.91
C ALA A 334 0.80 18.80 -2.98
N ARG A 335 2.13 18.88 -2.88
CA ARG A 335 2.95 18.09 -1.96
C ARG A 335 2.64 18.45 -0.51
N ASN A 336 2.73 19.73 -0.18
CA ASN A 336 2.56 20.21 1.18
C ASN A 336 1.18 19.86 1.74
N GLN A 337 0.11 20.03 0.97
CA GLN A 337 -1.26 19.73 1.40
C GLN A 337 -1.42 18.29 1.90
N ILE A 338 -0.85 17.29 1.20
CA ILE A 338 -1.05 15.87 1.53
C ILE A 338 -0.06 15.32 2.58
N THR A 339 0.75 16.20 3.17
CA THR A 339 1.79 15.84 4.15
C THR A 339 1.81 16.88 5.27
N TRP A 340 2.69 17.88 5.25
CA TRP A 340 2.85 18.83 6.35
C TRP A 340 1.71 19.84 6.51
N TRP A 341 0.87 20.01 5.49
CA TRP A 341 -0.27 20.93 5.41
C TRP A 341 0.09 22.43 5.50
N GLY A 342 1.25 22.78 6.05
CA GLY A 342 1.90 24.08 5.94
C GLY A 342 3.43 23.98 6.08
N PRO A 343 4.17 25.10 6.02
CA PRO A 343 5.63 25.09 5.89
C PRO A 343 6.42 24.48 7.06
N GLN A 344 5.79 24.20 8.20
CA GLN A 344 6.44 23.60 9.38
C GLN A 344 5.52 22.60 10.12
N GLY A 345 4.49 22.02 9.46
CA GLY A 345 3.55 21.14 10.18
C GLY A 345 2.66 21.91 11.18
N GLN A 346 2.18 23.09 10.79
CA GLN A 346 1.54 24.07 11.68
C GLN A 346 0.47 23.43 12.57
N ARG A 347 0.53 23.72 13.88
CA ARG A 347 -0.52 23.42 14.86
C ARG A 347 -0.98 21.95 14.89
N GLY A 348 -0.08 21.01 14.60
CA GLY A 348 -0.39 19.58 14.63
C GLY A 348 -1.16 19.08 13.40
N LEU A 349 -1.11 19.81 12.28
CA LEU A 349 -1.74 19.42 11.02
C LEU A 349 -0.82 18.58 10.11
N ALA A 350 0.39 18.28 10.57
CA ALA A 350 1.25 17.32 9.88
C ALA A 350 0.50 15.99 9.71
N ASP A 351 0.53 15.48 8.49
CA ASP A 351 -0.12 14.26 8.03
C ASP A 351 -1.66 14.28 8.11
N TYR A 352 -2.29 15.45 8.34
CA TYR A 352 -3.75 15.60 8.41
C TYR A 352 -4.43 15.06 7.14
N ALA A 353 -4.01 15.55 5.98
CA ALA A 353 -4.53 15.09 4.69
C ALA A 353 -3.63 14.04 4.03
N SER A 354 -3.01 13.15 4.82
CA SER A 354 -2.24 12.00 4.34
C SER A 354 -2.99 11.21 3.26
N LYS A 355 -2.23 10.51 2.43
CA LYS A 355 -2.75 9.66 1.35
C LYS A 355 -1.93 8.40 1.26
N HIS A 356 -2.60 7.25 1.28
CA HIS A 356 -1.98 6.02 0.84
C HIS A 356 -1.86 6.02 -0.70
N TRP A 357 -0.89 6.76 -1.23
CA TRP A 357 -0.63 6.83 -2.67
C TRP A 357 0.76 6.27 -3.01
N GLY A 358 0.83 5.47 -4.07
CA GLY A 358 2.06 5.06 -4.71
C GLY A 358 2.88 6.29 -5.09
N GLY A 359 4.17 6.26 -4.78
CA GLY A 359 5.07 7.41 -4.83
C GLY A 359 5.14 8.18 -3.50
N VAL A 360 4.03 8.50 -2.83
CA VAL A 360 4.09 9.08 -1.46
C VAL A 360 4.59 8.03 -0.48
N VAL A 361 4.06 6.81 -0.54
CA VAL A 361 4.52 5.72 0.32
C VAL A 361 6.01 5.47 0.12
N LYS A 362 6.49 5.34 -1.12
CA LYS A 362 7.90 5.12 -1.41
C LYS A 362 8.83 6.29 -1.07
N GLU A 363 8.45 7.53 -1.39
CA GLU A 363 9.38 8.66 -1.33
C GLU A 363 9.24 9.52 -0.07
N PHE A 364 8.14 9.36 0.69
CA PHE A 364 7.88 10.14 1.91
C PHE A 364 7.72 9.25 3.14
N TYR A 365 6.83 8.25 3.12
CA TYR A 365 6.59 7.40 4.30
C TYR A 365 7.70 6.37 4.53
N TYR A 366 8.15 5.66 3.49
CA TYR A 366 9.19 4.63 3.60
C TYR A 366 10.50 5.17 4.22
N PRO A 367 11.03 6.35 3.81
CA PRO A 367 12.22 6.91 4.45
C PRO A 367 12.04 7.17 5.96
N ARG A 368 10.85 7.62 6.41
CA ARG A 368 10.55 7.81 7.84
C ARG A 368 10.66 6.49 8.61
N TRP A 369 10.07 5.43 8.06
CA TRP A 369 10.11 4.08 8.62
C TRP A 369 11.53 3.50 8.61
N GLN A 370 12.29 3.70 7.53
CA GLN A 370 13.67 3.24 7.41
C GLN A 370 14.55 3.87 8.49
N ILE A 371 14.51 5.19 8.65
CA ILE A 371 15.29 5.90 9.67
C ILE A 371 14.91 5.41 11.08
N PHE A 372 13.62 5.21 11.35
CA PHE A 372 13.15 4.68 12.63
C PHE A 372 13.69 3.26 12.89
N VAL A 373 13.50 2.34 11.94
CA VAL A 373 13.97 0.94 12.06
C VAL A 373 15.48 0.88 12.27
N ASP A 374 16.26 1.59 11.45
CA ASP A 374 17.72 1.58 11.51
C ASP A 374 18.23 2.12 12.85
N ARG A 375 17.62 3.19 13.36
CA ARG A 375 17.97 3.76 14.67
C ARG A 375 17.65 2.79 15.79
N VAL A 376 16.47 2.18 15.77
CA VAL A 376 16.06 1.20 16.79
C VAL A 376 17.01 0.00 16.80
N VAL A 377 17.31 -0.58 15.65
CA VAL A 377 18.27 -1.69 15.54
C VAL A 377 19.65 -1.28 16.04
N SER A 378 20.13 -0.10 15.66
CA SER A 378 21.42 0.45 16.09
C SER A 378 21.50 0.61 17.62
N VAL A 379 20.47 1.16 18.25
CA VAL A 379 20.48 1.36 19.72
C VAL A 379 20.32 0.06 20.49
N VAL A 380 19.59 -0.93 19.95
CA VAL A 380 19.56 -2.30 20.52
C VAL A 380 20.94 -2.93 20.47
N GLN A 381 21.63 -2.84 19.32
CA GLN A 381 23.00 -3.34 19.18
C GLN A 381 23.99 -2.65 20.11
N ALA A 382 23.85 -1.34 20.31
CA ALA A 382 24.71 -0.55 21.18
C ALA A 382 24.34 -0.63 22.67
N GLY A 383 23.20 -1.23 23.03
CA GLY A 383 22.67 -1.24 24.39
C GLY A 383 22.29 0.15 24.92
N LYS A 384 21.88 1.07 24.03
CA LYS A 384 21.54 2.47 24.36
C LYS A 384 20.02 2.73 24.25
N PRO A 385 19.48 3.75 24.91
CA PRO A 385 18.11 4.20 24.67
C PRO A 385 17.99 4.85 23.28
N LEU A 386 16.78 4.86 22.73
CA LEU A 386 16.48 5.57 21.48
C LEU A 386 16.47 7.08 21.76
N ASP A 387 17.30 7.82 21.02
CA ASP A 387 17.24 9.29 20.98
C ASP A 387 16.18 9.72 19.94
N TYR A 388 15.00 10.07 20.46
CA TYR A 388 13.87 10.49 19.65
C TYR A 388 14.07 11.84 18.96
N GLU A 389 14.72 12.79 19.61
CA GLU A 389 14.97 14.12 19.03
C GLU A 389 15.91 13.99 17.82
N ALA A 390 16.96 13.20 17.97
CA ALA A 390 17.87 12.92 16.85
C ALA A 390 17.17 12.16 15.71
N TYR A 391 16.24 11.24 16.04
CA TYR A 391 15.42 10.55 15.03
C TYR A 391 14.54 11.54 14.26
N LEU A 392 13.77 12.36 14.97
CA LEU A 392 12.87 13.34 14.37
C LEU A 392 13.64 14.37 13.54
N ALA A 393 14.82 14.79 13.99
CA ALA A 393 15.69 15.69 13.24
C ALA A 393 16.18 15.09 11.91
N ASP A 394 16.45 13.79 11.85
CA ASP A 394 16.82 13.12 10.60
C ASP A 394 15.60 12.88 9.69
N SER A 395 14.47 12.50 10.27
CA SER A 395 13.19 12.38 9.54
C SER A 395 12.81 13.72 8.89
N LEU A 396 12.94 14.82 9.63
CA LEU A 396 12.63 16.16 9.14
C LEU A 396 13.46 16.53 7.91
N LYS A 397 14.72 16.08 7.79
CA LYS A 397 15.57 16.36 6.62
C LYS A 397 15.00 15.73 5.35
N VAL A 398 14.63 14.44 5.40
CA VAL A 398 14.08 13.73 4.24
C VAL A 398 12.69 14.25 3.88
N GLU A 399 11.88 14.58 4.87
CA GLU A 399 10.56 15.17 4.67
C GLU A 399 10.66 16.57 4.04
N THR A 400 11.56 17.42 4.55
CA THR A 400 11.82 18.75 3.97
C THR A 400 12.29 18.66 2.53
N GLN A 401 13.15 17.67 2.24
CA GLN A 401 13.66 17.45 0.88
C GLN A 401 12.50 17.12 -0.06
N TRP A 402 11.62 16.19 0.32
CA TRP A 402 10.44 15.84 -0.47
C TRP A 402 9.54 17.04 -0.77
N GLN A 403 9.37 17.96 0.19
CA GLN A 403 8.58 19.18 0.00
C GLN A 403 9.18 20.14 -1.03
N LYS A 404 10.51 20.29 -1.00
CA LYS A 404 11.24 21.28 -1.82
C LYS A 404 11.59 20.77 -3.22
N GLU A 405 11.35 19.49 -3.47
CA GLU A 405 11.50 18.91 -4.80
C GLU A 405 10.46 19.45 -5.79
N SER A 406 10.84 19.43 -7.07
CA SER A 406 9.95 19.73 -8.19
C SER A 406 10.23 18.77 -9.34
N THR A 407 9.17 18.30 -10.00
CA THR A 407 9.23 17.29 -11.07
C THR A 407 8.99 17.91 -12.45
N CYS A 408 9.52 17.27 -13.51
CA CYS A 408 9.07 17.53 -14.89
C CYS A 408 8.19 16.35 -15.33
N LEU A 409 6.97 16.64 -15.78
CA LEU A 409 6.01 15.61 -16.18
C LEU A 409 5.54 15.86 -17.64
N GLY A 410 5.66 14.83 -18.50
CA GLY A 410 5.02 14.73 -19.82
C GLY A 410 5.73 15.37 -21.04
N GLN A 411 5.11 15.24 -22.23
CA GLN A 411 5.61 15.69 -23.56
C GLN A 411 5.84 17.21 -23.71
N GLY A 412 5.77 17.97 -22.62
CA GLY A 412 6.02 19.41 -22.57
C GLY A 412 7.21 19.80 -21.69
N CYS A 413 8.16 18.89 -21.43
CA CYS A 413 9.50 19.26 -20.99
C CYS A 413 10.20 19.95 -22.18
N VAL A 414 9.87 21.22 -22.44
CA VAL A 414 10.69 22.06 -23.30
C VAL A 414 11.96 22.31 -22.51
N LEU A 415 12.95 21.46 -22.76
CA LEU A 415 14.34 21.84 -22.76
C LEU A 415 14.45 23.09 -23.64
N GLU A 416 14.34 24.27 -23.04
CA GLU A 416 15.05 25.43 -23.54
C GLU A 416 16.00 25.89 -22.44
N LEU A 417 17.26 25.66 -22.77
CA LEU A 417 18.47 25.91 -22.01
C LEU A 417 18.59 27.39 -21.71
N GLU A 418 18.82 27.74 -20.44
CA GLU A 418 19.84 28.71 -20.03
C GLU A 418 20.03 28.64 -18.51
N GLY A 419 21.18 28.11 -18.07
CA GLY A 419 21.61 28.07 -16.66
C GLY A 419 21.75 26.66 -16.07
N ASP A 420 22.78 26.48 -15.23
CA ASP A 420 23.34 25.22 -14.67
C ASP A 420 22.42 24.33 -13.82
N ASN A 421 21.10 24.31 -14.05
CA ASN A 421 20.18 23.47 -13.30
C ASN A 421 19.92 22.13 -14.02
N PRO A 422 20.23 20.98 -13.40
CA PRO A 422 20.04 19.69 -14.05
C PRO A 422 18.56 19.41 -14.30
N LEU A 423 18.29 18.97 -15.53
CA LEU A 423 17.09 18.30 -16.03
C LEU A 423 16.27 17.62 -14.91
N LYS A 424 15.08 18.14 -14.64
CA LYS A 424 14.08 17.50 -13.78
C LYS A 424 13.58 16.22 -14.47
N VAL A 425 13.98 15.06 -13.98
CA VAL A 425 13.58 13.74 -14.49
C VAL A 425 12.16 13.42 -14.01
N ASP A 426 11.38 12.71 -14.84
CA ASP A 426 10.06 12.19 -14.49
C ASP A 426 10.16 11.22 -13.30
N LYS A 427 9.86 11.70 -12.09
CA LYS A 427 10.01 10.94 -10.83
C LYS A 427 8.79 10.07 -10.50
N PHE A 428 7.60 10.48 -10.95
CA PHE A 428 6.33 9.84 -10.57
C PHE A 428 5.51 9.49 -11.80
N ALA A 429 5.31 8.19 -12.02
CA ALA A 429 4.45 7.72 -13.10
C ALA A 429 3.03 8.29 -12.98
N VAL A 430 2.49 8.75 -14.10
CA VAL A 430 1.10 9.26 -14.21
C VAL A 430 0.11 8.20 -14.67
N GLU A 431 0.62 7.04 -15.11
CA GLU A 431 -0.15 5.86 -15.50
C GLU A 431 0.21 4.69 -14.59
N ALA A 432 -0.74 3.78 -14.40
CA ALA A 432 -0.57 2.58 -13.59
C ALA A 432 0.67 1.77 -14.01
N VAL A 433 1.43 1.29 -13.03
CA VAL A 433 2.63 0.48 -13.21
C VAL A 433 2.41 -0.92 -12.65
N GLY A 434 2.57 -1.94 -13.49
CA GLY A 434 2.34 -3.34 -13.12
C GLY A 434 0.88 -3.77 -13.26
N ASP A 435 0.62 -5.08 -13.11
CA ASP A 435 -0.73 -5.62 -13.15
C ASP A 435 -1.28 -5.81 -11.73
N THR A 436 -2.42 -5.17 -11.45
CA THR A 436 -3.08 -5.23 -10.14
C THR A 436 -3.39 -6.64 -9.66
N ILE A 437 -3.84 -7.52 -10.57
CA ILE A 437 -4.25 -8.88 -10.21
C ILE A 437 -3.01 -9.70 -9.84
N GLU A 438 -1.96 -9.62 -10.65
CA GLU A 438 -0.70 -10.32 -10.40
C GLU A 438 -0.07 -9.88 -9.07
N VAL A 439 0.02 -8.57 -8.84
CA VAL A 439 0.55 -8.01 -7.60
C VAL A 439 -0.29 -8.43 -6.39
N ALA A 440 -1.62 -8.34 -6.46
CA ALA A 440 -2.49 -8.74 -5.35
C ALA A 440 -2.37 -10.25 -5.03
N GLN A 441 -2.25 -11.09 -6.05
CA GLN A 441 -2.04 -12.53 -5.87
C GLN A 441 -0.71 -12.86 -5.19
N ASP A 442 0.36 -12.19 -5.59
CA ASP A 442 1.68 -12.32 -5.00
C ASP A 442 1.69 -11.85 -3.54
N LEU A 443 1.09 -10.69 -3.27
CA LEU A 443 1.00 -10.14 -1.92
C LEU A 443 0.14 -10.99 -1.01
N TRP A 444 -0.91 -11.65 -1.52
CA TRP A 444 -1.65 -12.65 -0.77
C TRP A 444 -0.78 -13.85 -0.38
N ASP A 445 0.03 -14.37 -1.31
CA ASP A 445 0.93 -15.49 -1.00
C ASP A 445 1.99 -15.12 0.05
N LYS A 446 2.49 -13.89 0.00
CA LYS A 446 3.49 -13.37 0.94
C LYS A 446 2.88 -13.05 2.31
N TRP A 447 1.80 -12.28 2.33
CA TRP A 447 1.28 -11.67 3.55
C TRP A 447 0.01 -12.31 4.09
N GLY A 448 -0.75 -13.10 3.33
CA GLY A 448 -2.06 -13.62 3.76
C GLY A 448 -2.00 -14.41 5.08
N ARG A 449 -1.04 -15.33 5.21
CA ARG A 449 -0.84 -16.06 6.49
C ARG A 449 -0.35 -15.18 7.63
N ILE A 450 0.50 -14.19 7.32
CA ILE A 450 1.03 -13.25 8.30
C ILE A 450 -0.09 -12.34 8.80
N ALA A 451 -0.97 -11.87 7.91
CA ALA A 451 -2.14 -11.07 8.23
C ALA A 451 -3.08 -11.83 9.17
N HIS A 452 -3.40 -13.10 8.90
CA HIS A 452 -4.21 -13.91 9.84
C HIS A 452 -3.54 -14.08 11.21
N ARG A 453 -2.22 -14.28 11.27
CA ARG A 453 -1.49 -14.38 12.54
C ARG A 453 -1.55 -13.07 13.34
N LEU A 454 -1.44 -11.94 12.65
CA LEU A 454 -1.38 -10.61 13.24
C LEU A 454 -2.75 -9.99 13.50
N ALA A 455 -3.80 -10.55 12.89
CA ALA A 455 -5.17 -10.07 13.03
C ALA A 455 -5.61 -10.02 14.48
N SER A 456 -6.17 -8.88 14.86
CA SER A 456 -6.75 -8.64 16.17
C SER A 456 -8.28 -8.61 16.10
N LYS A 457 -8.89 -8.82 17.27
CA LYS A 457 -10.33 -8.65 17.48
C LYS A 457 -10.56 -7.31 18.18
N PRO A 458 -11.69 -6.63 17.91
CA PRO A 458 -12.00 -5.33 18.46
C PRO A 458 -12.19 -5.33 19.98
#